data_AF-A0A371LU22-F1
#
_entry.id   AF-A0A371LU22-F1
#
_cell.length_a   1.000
_cell.length_b   1.000
_cell.length_c   1.000
_cell.angle_alpha   90.00
_cell.angle_beta   90.00
_cell.angle_gamma   90.00
#
_symmetry.space_group_name_H-M   'P 1'
#
loop_
_entity.id
_entity.type
_entity.pdbx_description
1 polymer ?
#
loop_
_entity_poly.entity_id
_entity_poly.type
_entity_poly.pdbx_seq_one_letter_code
_entity_poly.pdbx_strand_id
1 'polypeptide(L)'
;MSGWSYEAGVHRHHDITDPQQNIEFHLRNNDLTAAAAWGRKTAEFYASKGCEKLAVDVPYRKIEKLSLSDYLHALMPELVDILKDGTVDDDTVYDDETQEDMVDRFASIQTFIDQNHWGMNKNVHYSEPEFASYSEVELRENLSILDDLADVLYCSCCDTWRTERNDGFGCDCSILVKSPEADN
;
A
#
# COMPACT_ATOMS: atom_id res chain seq x y z
N MET A 1 11.30 -32.54 -14.62
CA MET A 1 11.16 -31.91 -13.29
C MET A 1 12.16 -30.78 -13.25
N SER A 2 11.73 -29.61 -13.71
CA SER A 2 11.32 -28.43 -12.92
C SER A 2 12.53 -27.72 -12.29
N GLY A 3 13.05 -26.73 -13.02
CA GLY A 3 13.88 -25.68 -12.46
C GLY A 3 13.12 -24.37 -12.60
N TRP A 4 12.19 -24.10 -11.68
CA TRP A 4 11.67 -22.75 -11.50
C TRP A 4 12.62 -22.06 -10.52
N SER A 5 13.41 -21.11 -11.01
CA SER A 5 14.16 -20.19 -10.15
C SER A 5 13.34 -18.92 -9.98
N TYR A 6 12.85 -18.67 -8.77
CA TYR A 6 12.16 -17.44 -8.42
C TYR A 6 13.18 -16.48 -7.79
N GLU A 7 13.72 -15.56 -8.59
CA GLU A 7 14.47 -14.40 -8.09
C GLU A 7 13.47 -13.29 -7.71
N ALA A 8 12.91 -13.35 -6.49
CA ALA A 8 12.26 -12.17 -5.90
C ALA A 8 13.30 -11.26 -5.24
N GLY A 9 14.14 -10.64 -6.06
CA GLY A 9 14.80 -9.39 -5.72
C GLY A 9 13.99 -8.25 -6.31
N VAL A 10 13.73 -7.20 -5.52
CA VAL A 10 13.07 -5.93 -5.87
C VAL A 10 12.92 -5.78 -7.39
N HIS A 11 11.75 -6.15 -7.91
CA HIS A 11 11.54 -6.22 -9.35
C HIS A 11 11.64 -4.82 -9.95
N ARG A 12 12.35 -4.70 -11.07
CA ARG A 12 12.48 -3.44 -11.82
C ARG A 12 11.09 -2.94 -12.23
N HIS A 13 10.90 -1.62 -12.24
CA HIS A 13 9.65 -0.89 -12.49
C HIS A 13 8.81 -1.32 -13.71
N HIS A 14 9.39 -2.05 -14.68
CA HIS A 14 8.69 -2.50 -15.89
C HIS A 14 7.66 -3.63 -15.66
N ASP A 15 7.61 -4.20 -14.47
CA ASP A 15 6.94 -5.49 -14.21
C ASP A 15 5.67 -5.35 -13.35
N ILE A 16 5.13 -4.13 -13.21
CA ILE A 16 3.89 -3.78 -12.50
C ILE A 16 2.92 -3.06 -13.45
N THR A 17 2.97 -3.38 -14.74
CA THR A 17 1.92 -2.94 -15.67
C THR A 17 0.65 -3.69 -15.32
N ASP A 18 -0.35 -2.96 -14.82
CA ASP A 18 -1.67 -3.46 -14.46
C ASP A 18 -1.69 -4.51 -13.33
N PRO A 19 -1.24 -4.15 -12.12
CA PRO A 19 -1.14 -5.09 -11.01
C PRO A 19 -2.50 -5.68 -10.63
N GLN A 20 -3.57 -4.88 -10.68
CA GLN A 20 -4.90 -5.33 -10.29
C GLN A 20 -5.45 -6.39 -11.23
N GLN A 21 -5.25 -6.24 -12.54
CA GLN A 21 -5.63 -7.29 -13.48
C GLN A 21 -4.87 -8.60 -13.24
N ASN A 22 -3.59 -8.54 -12.86
CA ASN A 22 -2.81 -9.73 -12.55
C ASN A 22 -3.30 -10.42 -11.26
N ILE A 23 -3.56 -9.64 -10.20
CA ILE A 23 -4.14 -10.14 -8.96
C ILE A 23 -5.49 -10.84 -9.24
N GLU A 24 -6.40 -10.16 -9.93
CA GLU A 24 -7.73 -10.69 -10.27
C GLU A 24 -7.65 -11.93 -11.17
N PHE A 25 -6.73 -11.95 -12.12
CA PHE A 25 -6.49 -13.11 -12.96
C PHE A 25 -6.14 -14.34 -12.10
N HIS A 26 -5.22 -14.20 -11.14
CA HIS A 26 -4.81 -15.30 -10.29
C HIS A 26 -5.92 -15.71 -9.30
N LEU A 27 -6.64 -14.76 -8.71
CA LEU A 27 -7.79 -15.05 -7.85
C LEU A 27 -8.87 -15.87 -8.59
N ARG A 28 -9.25 -15.45 -9.81
CA ARG A 28 -10.24 -16.17 -10.65
C ARG A 28 -9.81 -17.58 -11.04
N ASN A 29 -8.50 -17.85 -11.06
CA ASN A 29 -7.95 -19.17 -11.34
C ASN A 29 -7.66 -19.98 -10.05
N ASN A 30 -8.12 -19.49 -8.88
CA ASN A 30 -7.87 -20.10 -7.57
C ASN A 30 -6.36 -20.26 -7.26
N ASP A 31 -5.53 -19.36 -7.79
CA ASP A 31 -4.09 -19.29 -7.57
C ASP A 31 -3.78 -18.21 -6.53
N LEU A 32 -4.14 -18.50 -5.27
CA LEU A 32 -4.00 -17.55 -4.17
C LEU A 32 -2.54 -17.16 -3.91
N THR A 33 -1.59 -18.06 -4.16
CA THR A 33 -0.16 -17.79 -3.98
C THR A 33 0.32 -16.73 -4.96
N ALA A 34 -0.02 -16.85 -6.24
CA ALA A 34 0.38 -15.86 -7.22
C ALA A 34 -0.35 -14.53 -7.01
N ALA A 35 -1.64 -14.55 -6.64
CA ALA A 35 -2.39 -13.35 -6.30
C ALA A 35 -1.75 -12.59 -5.13
N ALA A 36 -1.39 -13.29 -4.05
CA ALA A 36 -0.71 -12.70 -2.90
C ALA A 36 0.69 -12.17 -3.24
N ALA A 37 1.45 -12.88 -4.10
CA ALA A 37 2.76 -12.42 -4.56
C ALA A 37 2.65 -11.12 -5.37
N TRP A 38 1.65 -11.00 -6.25
CA TRP A 38 1.36 -9.78 -6.98
C TRP A 38 0.91 -8.63 -6.08
N GLY A 39 0.02 -8.90 -5.12
CA GLY A 39 -0.41 -7.92 -4.13
C GLY A 39 0.75 -7.36 -3.33
N ARG A 40 1.61 -8.23 -2.80
CA ARG A 40 2.84 -7.85 -2.09
C ARG A 40 3.76 -6.99 -2.95
N LYS A 41 4.03 -7.41 -4.19
CA LYS A 41 4.90 -6.67 -5.13
C LYS A 41 4.36 -5.27 -5.41
N THR A 42 3.05 -5.16 -5.57
CA THR A 42 2.34 -3.89 -5.81
C THR A 42 2.43 -2.98 -4.60
N ALA A 43 2.15 -3.51 -3.41
CA ALA A 43 2.27 -2.76 -2.17
C ALA A 43 3.71 -2.30 -1.88
N GLU A 44 4.72 -3.16 -2.12
CA GLU A 44 6.14 -2.77 -1.96
C GLU A 44 6.50 -1.61 -2.88
N PHE A 45 5.97 -1.61 -4.11
CA PHE A 45 6.17 -0.52 -5.05
C PHE A 45 5.52 0.79 -4.58
N TYR A 46 4.22 0.76 -4.24
CA TYR A 46 3.53 1.98 -3.78
C TYR A 46 4.09 2.50 -2.47
N ALA A 47 4.36 1.64 -1.49
CA ALA A 47 4.95 2.06 -0.22
C ALA A 47 6.35 2.66 -0.40
N SER A 48 7.23 2.01 -1.19
CA SER A 48 8.58 2.55 -1.44
C SER A 48 8.55 3.90 -2.16
N LYS A 49 7.65 4.08 -3.12
CA LYS A 49 7.48 5.35 -3.84
C LYS A 49 6.81 6.41 -2.96
N GLY A 50 5.86 6.03 -2.11
CA GLY A 50 5.28 6.91 -1.10
C GLY A 50 6.37 7.47 -0.18
N CYS A 51 7.24 6.61 0.36
CA CYS A 51 8.39 7.06 1.16
C CYS A 51 9.29 8.03 0.38
N GLU A 52 9.60 7.75 -0.89
CA GLU A 52 10.40 8.64 -1.74
C GLU A 52 9.73 10.01 -1.93
N LYS A 53 8.41 10.02 -2.16
CA LYS A 53 7.64 11.24 -2.49
C LYS A 53 7.36 12.12 -1.30
N LEU A 54 7.16 11.52 -0.14
CA LEU A 54 6.97 12.21 1.14
C LEU A 54 8.29 12.44 1.90
N ALA A 55 9.43 12.08 1.29
CA ALA A 55 10.75 12.19 1.92
C ALA A 55 10.85 11.52 3.30
N VAL A 56 10.16 10.39 3.45
CA VAL A 56 10.12 9.62 4.71
C VAL A 56 11.41 8.84 4.88
N ASP A 57 12.04 9.00 6.04
CA ASP A 57 13.24 8.25 6.40
C ASP A 57 12.90 6.79 6.73
N VAL A 58 13.30 5.87 5.84
CA VAL A 58 13.18 4.43 6.10
C VAL A 58 14.43 3.95 6.84
N PRO A 59 14.34 3.50 8.11
CA PRO A 59 15.50 3.16 8.90
C PRO A 59 16.26 1.98 8.30
N TYR A 60 17.42 2.25 7.71
CA TYR A 60 18.30 1.24 7.11
C TYR A 60 18.96 0.41 8.22
N ARG A 61 18.31 -0.67 8.62
CA ARG A 61 18.99 -1.78 9.30
C ARG A 61 19.91 -2.42 8.26
N LYS A 62 21.08 -2.93 8.63
CA LYS A 62 22.16 -3.48 7.74
C LYS A 62 21.75 -4.67 6.83
N ILE A 63 20.48 -4.77 6.45
CA ILE A 63 19.85 -5.74 5.58
C ILE A 63 20.03 -5.23 4.15
N GLU A 64 20.49 -6.10 3.24
CA GLU A 64 20.79 -5.73 1.85
C GLU A 64 19.55 -5.29 1.04
N LYS A 65 18.33 -5.58 1.51
CA LYS A 65 17.05 -5.25 0.85
C LYS A 65 15.97 -4.95 1.89
N LEU A 66 15.33 -3.80 1.76
CA LEU A 66 14.13 -3.44 2.53
C LEU A 66 12.93 -4.28 2.08
N SER A 67 12.01 -4.55 3.01
CA SER A 67 10.76 -5.28 2.79
C SER A 67 9.55 -4.35 2.87
N LEU A 68 8.37 -4.85 2.44
CA LEU A 68 7.10 -4.14 2.63
C LEU A 68 6.90 -3.61 4.05
N SER A 69 7.20 -4.43 5.06
CA SER A 69 7.06 -4.07 6.47
C SER A 69 7.90 -2.85 6.83
N ASP A 70 9.15 -2.79 6.36
CA ASP A 70 10.04 -1.65 6.60
C ASP A 70 9.48 -0.35 6.00
N TYR A 71 8.92 -0.41 4.79
CA TYR A 71 8.30 0.76 4.15
C TYR A 71 7.02 1.19 4.83
N LEU A 72 6.11 0.25 5.16
CA LEU A 72 4.85 0.57 5.82
C LEU A 72 5.10 1.13 7.24
N HIS A 73 6.05 0.58 8.00
CA HIS A 73 6.40 1.11 9.32
C HIS A 73 6.87 2.56 9.28
N ALA A 74 7.58 2.96 8.23
CA ALA A 74 8.03 4.32 8.06
C ALA A 74 6.90 5.23 7.53
N LEU A 75 6.17 4.77 6.51
CA LEU A 75 5.22 5.59 5.75
C LEU A 75 3.90 5.85 6.47
N MET A 76 3.38 4.86 7.18
CA MET A 76 2.00 4.92 7.69
C MET A 76 1.78 5.99 8.77
N PRO A 77 2.71 6.21 9.72
CA PRO A 77 2.58 7.32 10.66
C PRO A 77 2.47 8.67 9.94
N GLU A 78 3.31 8.90 8.93
CA GLU A 78 3.31 10.14 8.15
C GLU A 78 1.99 10.33 7.39
N LEU A 79 1.46 9.28 6.75
CA LEU A 79 0.15 9.37 6.11
C LEU A 79 -0.98 9.62 7.11
N VAL A 80 -0.94 8.98 8.28
CA VAL A 80 -1.94 9.21 9.33
C VAL A 80 -1.88 10.64 9.83
N ASP A 81 -0.69 11.20 10.02
CA ASP A 81 -0.52 12.59 10.47
C ASP A 81 -0.99 13.59 9.39
N ILE A 82 -0.60 13.39 8.12
CA ILE A 82 -1.10 14.19 6.98
C ILE A 82 -2.63 14.17 6.93
N LEU A 83 -3.23 12.98 7.05
CA LEU A 83 -4.68 12.84 6.99
C LEU A 83 -5.35 13.42 8.24
N LYS A 84 -4.77 13.34 9.44
CA LYS A 84 -5.37 13.90 10.66
C LYS A 84 -5.29 15.41 10.75
N ASP A 85 -4.17 15.98 10.31
CA ASP A 85 -3.94 17.42 10.37
C ASP A 85 -4.61 18.16 9.21
N GLY A 86 -4.95 17.44 8.14
CA GLY A 86 -5.66 17.98 7.00
C GLY A 86 -7.10 18.36 7.30
N THR A 87 -7.63 19.35 6.58
CA THR A 87 -9.03 19.75 6.64
C THR A 87 -9.79 19.30 5.40
N VAL A 88 -11.08 18.99 5.54
CA VAL A 88 -11.95 18.61 4.43
C VAL A 88 -13.05 19.66 4.23
N ASP A 89 -13.41 19.89 2.96
CA ASP A 89 -14.50 20.77 2.57
C ASP A 89 -15.02 20.41 1.16
N ASP A 90 -15.86 21.27 0.57
CA ASP A 90 -16.49 21.01 -0.73
C ASP A 90 -15.48 20.90 -1.91
N ASP A 91 -14.21 21.32 -1.74
CA ASP A 91 -13.18 21.22 -2.76
C ASP A 91 -12.29 19.97 -2.61
N THR A 92 -12.41 19.23 -1.50
CA THR A 92 -11.62 18.01 -1.26
C THR A 92 -12.31 16.77 -1.81
N VAL A 93 -11.52 15.76 -2.14
CA VAL A 93 -12.04 14.44 -2.55
C VAL A 93 -12.62 13.71 -1.35
N TYR A 94 -12.01 13.86 -0.18
CA TYR A 94 -12.51 13.26 1.05
C TYR A 94 -13.52 14.18 1.72
N ASP A 95 -14.54 13.55 2.29
CA ASP A 95 -15.37 14.11 3.34
C ASP A 95 -14.87 13.65 4.72
N ASP A 96 -15.49 14.15 5.79
CA ASP A 96 -15.10 13.84 7.17
C ASP A 96 -15.11 12.32 7.44
N GLU A 97 -16.13 11.61 6.96
CA GLU A 97 -16.30 10.16 7.15
C GLU A 97 -15.19 9.38 6.44
N THR A 98 -14.91 9.71 5.18
CA THR A 98 -13.84 9.07 4.40
C THR A 98 -12.47 9.34 5.02
N GLN A 99 -12.23 10.57 5.48
CA GLN A 99 -10.99 10.94 6.16
C GLN A 99 -10.80 10.13 7.45
N GLU A 100 -11.82 10.05 8.31
CA GLU A 100 -11.79 9.29 9.57
C GLU A 100 -11.56 7.79 9.30
N ASP A 101 -12.30 7.21 8.35
CA ASP A 101 -12.14 5.80 7.96
C ASP A 101 -10.71 5.50 7.48
N MET A 102 -10.14 6.38 6.64
CA MET A 102 -8.78 6.20 6.13
C MET A 102 -7.72 6.32 7.23
N VAL A 103 -7.90 7.27 8.16
CA VAL A 103 -7.05 7.41 9.34
C VAL A 103 -7.08 6.13 10.18
N ASP A 104 -8.27 5.59 10.47
CA ASP A 104 -8.42 4.38 11.30
C ASP A 104 -7.86 3.12 10.62
N ARG A 105 -8.08 3.00 9.31
CA ARG A 105 -7.53 1.88 8.52
C ARG A 105 -6.01 1.91 8.51
N PHE A 106 -5.38 3.07 8.28
CA PHE A 106 -3.92 3.17 8.29
C PHE A 106 -3.32 3.15 9.70
N ALA A 107 -4.00 3.66 10.72
CA ALA A 107 -3.56 3.49 12.10
C ALA A 107 -3.54 2.01 12.51
N SER A 108 -4.44 1.21 11.94
CA SER A 108 -4.53 -0.23 12.15
C SER A 108 -3.54 -1.05 11.32
N ILE A 109 -2.74 -0.43 10.45
CA ILE A 109 -1.79 -1.12 9.58
C ILE A 109 -0.76 -1.94 10.37
N GLN A 110 -0.40 -1.54 11.60
CA GLN A 110 0.52 -2.31 12.43
C GLN A 110 -0.11 -3.67 12.79
N THR A 111 -1.38 -3.64 13.17
CA THR A 111 -2.16 -4.85 13.41
C THR A 111 -2.30 -5.67 12.13
N PHE A 112 -2.52 -5.03 10.97
CA PHE A 112 -2.50 -5.70 9.67
C PHE A 112 -1.14 -6.35 9.39
N ILE A 113 -0.02 -5.67 9.58
CA ILE A 113 1.33 -6.20 9.37
C ILE A 113 1.54 -7.39 10.30
N ASP A 114 1.15 -7.30 11.58
CA ASP A 114 1.37 -8.37 12.56
C ASP A 114 0.48 -9.60 12.31
N GLN A 115 -0.77 -9.39 11.87
CA GLN A 115 -1.71 -10.46 11.55
C GLN A 115 -1.44 -11.08 10.17
N ASN A 116 -0.96 -10.28 9.22
CA ASN A 116 -0.85 -10.64 7.81
C ASN A 116 0.60 -10.75 7.31
N HIS A 117 1.58 -10.64 8.22
CA HIS A 117 2.99 -10.92 7.97
C HIS A 117 3.21 -12.29 7.30
N TRP A 118 2.21 -13.17 7.37
CA TRP A 118 2.22 -14.54 6.91
C TRP A 118 1.67 -14.63 5.47
N GLY A 119 0.51 -14.03 5.17
CA GLY A 119 -0.07 -14.04 3.81
C GLY A 119 0.77 -13.29 2.75
N MET A 120 1.57 -12.31 3.17
CA MET A 120 2.46 -11.59 2.26
C MET A 120 3.94 -11.80 2.60
N ASN A 121 4.29 -12.91 3.25
CA ASN A 121 5.70 -13.22 3.47
C ASN A 121 6.33 -13.72 2.17
N LYS A 122 7.53 -13.24 1.86
CA LYS A 122 8.32 -13.77 0.73
C LYS A 122 8.69 -15.25 0.87
N ASN A 123 8.62 -15.80 2.09
CA ASN A 123 9.00 -17.17 2.42
C ASN A 123 7.81 -18.10 2.71
N VAL A 124 6.56 -17.61 2.64
CA VAL A 124 5.42 -18.47 2.99
C VAL A 124 5.09 -19.43 1.86
N HIS A 125 5.07 -20.71 2.20
CA HIS A 125 4.62 -21.79 1.34
C HIS A 125 3.16 -22.08 1.67
N TYR A 126 2.22 -21.64 0.83
CA TYR A 126 0.77 -21.87 1.00
C TYR A 126 0.34 -23.34 1.03
N SER A 127 1.27 -24.28 0.74
CA SER A 127 1.07 -25.71 0.91
C SER A 127 1.22 -26.20 2.35
N GLU A 128 1.70 -25.38 3.28
CA GLU A 128 1.77 -25.78 4.69
C GLU A 128 0.37 -25.77 5.34
N PRO A 129 0.05 -26.73 6.23
CA PRO A 129 -1.31 -26.94 6.74
C PRO A 129 -1.92 -25.73 7.44
N GLU A 130 -1.10 -24.88 8.07
CA GLU A 130 -1.53 -23.65 8.74
C GLU A 130 -1.93 -22.53 7.76
N PHE A 131 -1.51 -22.62 6.49
CA PHE A 131 -1.79 -21.63 5.43
C PHE A 131 -2.72 -22.17 4.34
N ALA A 132 -2.89 -23.49 4.27
CA ALA A 132 -3.82 -24.15 3.35
C ALA A 132 -5.30 -23.79 3.61
N SER A 133 -5.61 -23.16 4.75
CA SER A 133 -6.95 -22.64 5.08
C SER A 133 -7.19 -21.20 4.66
N TYR A 134 -6.17 -20.49 4.17
CA TYR A 134 -6.27 -19.09 3.79
C TYR A 134 -7.13 -18.95 2.53
N SER A 135 -8.26 -18.28 2.66
CA SER A 135 -9.31 -18.20 1.64
C SER A 135 -9.12 -17.03 0.68
N GLU A 136 -9.78 -17.09 -0.47
CA GLU A 136 -9.88 -15.95 -1.39
C GLU A 136 -10.45 -14.70 -0.69
N VAL A 137 -11.44 -14.88 0.19
CA VAL A 137 -12.10 -13.77 0.91
C VAL A 137 -11.10 -13.07 1.82
N GLU A 138 -10.37 -13.83 2.64
CA GLU A 138 -9.34 -13.28 3.54
C GLU A 138 -8.22 -12.59 2.74
N LEU A 139 -7.82 -13.16 1.60
CA LEU A 139 -6.84 -12.52 0.73
C LEU A 139 -7.35 -11.20 0.16
N ARG A 140 -8.60 -11.15 -0.32
CA ARG A 140 -9.20 -9.92 -0.87
C ARG A 140 -9.34 -8.82 0.18
N GLU A 141 -9.79 -9.17 1.38
CA GLU A 141 -9.85 -8.23 2.50
C GLU A 141 -8.46 -7.64 2.78
N ASN A 142 -7.42 -8.48 2.76
CA ASN A 142 -6.07 -8.03 2.97
C ASN A 142 -5.46 -7.22 1.83
N LEU A 143 -5.89 -7.45 0.60
CA LEU A 143 -5.44 -6.65 -0.54
C LEU A 143 -6.15 -5.29 -0.58
N SER A 144 -7.37 -5.19 -0.05
CA SER A 144 -8.14 -3.93 -0.06
C SER A 144 -7.39 -2.77 0.60
N ILE A 145 -6.75 -3.00 1.75
CA ILE A 145 -5.97 -1.96 2.44
C ILE A 145 -4.76 -1.47 1.62
N LEU A 146 -4.24 -2.32 0.73
CA LEU A 146 -3.14 -1.99 -0.16
C LEU A 146 -3.63 -1.22 -1.39
N ASP A 147 -4.86 -1.48 -1.83
CA ASP A 147 -5.54 -0.70 -2.86
C ASP A 147 -5.81 0.72 -2.32
N ASP A 148 -6.30 0.85 -1.08
CA ASP A 148 -6.50 2.16 -0.46
C ASP A 148 -5.18 2.93 -0.30
N LEU A 149 -4.09 2.23 0.05
CA LEU A 149 -2.76 2.81 0.09
C LEU A 149 -2.33 3.37 -1.29
N ALA A 150 -2.57 2.60 -2.36
CA ALA A 150 -2.27 3.05 -3.71
C ALA A 150 -3.09 4.29 -4.09
N ASP A 151 -4.39 4.29 -3.79
CA ASP A 151 -5.32 5.39 -4.12
C ASP A 151 -4.99 6.68 -3.36
N VAL A 152 -4.54 6.57 -2.11
CA VAL A 152 -4.05 7.71 -1.32
C VAL A 152 -2.75 8.26 -1.89
N LEU A 153 -1.82 7.41 -2.32
CA LEU A 153 -0.51 7.86 -2.79
C LEU A 153 -0.50 8.29 -4.27
N TYR A 154 -1.48 7.87 -5.07
CA TYR A 154 -1.42 7.99 -6.52
C TYR A 154 -2.77 8.41 -7.14
N CYS A 155 -2.79 9.52 -7.90
CA CYS A 155 -3.94 9.92 -8.70
C CYS A 155 -3.93 9.18 -10.05
N SER A 156 -4.84 8.24 -10.24
CA SER A 156 -5.07 7.60 -11.54
C SER A 156 -5.61 8.57 -12.60
N CYS A 157 -6.34 9.63 -12.20
CA CYS A 157 -6.89 10.60 -13.15
C CYS A 157 -5.81 11.42 -13.88
N CYS A 158 -4.67 11.71 -13.23
CA CYS A 158 -3.56 12.45 -13.83
C CYS A 158 -2.22 11.69 -13.78
N ASP A 159 -2.26 10.38 -13.55
CA ASP A 159 -1.12 9.46 -13.59
C ASP A 159 0.07 9.91 -12.71
N THR A 160 -0.21 10.52 -11.55
CA THR A 160 0.80 11.22 -10.74
C THR A 160 0.72 10.88 -9.26
N TRP A 161 1.88 10.82 -8.61
CA TRP A 161 2.01 10.67 -7.16
C TRP A 161 1.51 11.90 -6.42
N ARG A 162 0.72 11.70 -5.37
CA ARG A 162 0.31 12.76 -4.47
C ARG A 162 1.47 13.18 -3.58
N THR A 163 1.54 14.46 -3.30
CA THR A 163 2.57 15.08 -2.46
C THR A 163 1.92 16.17 -1.61
N GLU A 164 2.61 16.56 -0.54
CA GLU A 164 2.28 17.80 0.16
C GLU A 164 2.51 19.01 -0.74
N ARG A 165 1.54 19.93 -0.73
CA ARG A 165 1.51 21.19 -1.47
C ARG A 165 1.02 22.29 -0.53
N ASN A 166 1.09 23.54 -0.99
CA ASN A 166 0.60 24.68 -0.21
C ASN A 166 -0.91 24.66 0.06
N ASP A 167 -1.67 23.95 -0.79
CA ASP A 167 -3.12 23.80 -0.73
C ASP A 167 -3.55 22.49 -0.07
N GLY A 168 -2.62 21.63 0.36
CA GLY A 168 -2.92 20.35 1.00
C GLY A 168 -2.16 19.16 0.43
N PHE A 169 -2.61 17.97 0.80
CA PHE A 169 -2.08 16.73 0.26
C PHE A 169 -2.88 16.33 -0.98
N GLY A 170 -2.22 16.28 -2.14
CA GLY A 170 -2.92 16.11 -3.40
C GLY A 170 -2.01 16.12 -4.62
N CYS A 171 -2.60 16.41 -5.76
CA CYS A 171 -1.91 16.63 -7.02
C CYS A 171 -2.70 17.64 -7.87
N ASP A 172 -2.31 17.85 -9.13
CA ASP A 172 -2.98 18.83 -9.99
C ASP A 172 -4.44 18.48 -10.32
N CYS A 173 -4.83 17.21 -10.20
CA CYS A 173 -6.18 16.72 -10.48
C CYS A 173 -7.16 16.94 -9.32
N SER A 174 -6.66 16.89 -8.09
CA SER A 174 -7.48 16.80 -6.88
C SER A 174 -6.66 16.96 -5.61
N ILE A 175 -7.31 17.45 -4.55
CA ILE A 175 -6.78 17.56 -3.19
C ILE A 175 -7.54 16.54 -2.33
N LEU A 176 -6.82 15.67 -1.61
CA LEU A 176 -7.46 14.72 -0.69
C LEU A 176 -7.91 15.41 0.59
N VAL A 177 -6.99 16.17 1.19
CA VAL A 177 -7.21 17.00 2.38
C VAL A 177 -6.44 18.31 2.20
N LYS A 178 -7.00 19.43 2.63
CA LYS A 178 -6.36 20.75 2.61
C LYS A 178 -5.35 20.88 3.73
N SER A 179 -4.33 21.71 3.53
CA SER A 179 -3.42 22.06 4.62
C SER A 179 -4.20 22.79 5.72
N PRO A 180 -3.90 22.55 7.00
CA PRO A 180 -4.53 23.30 8.08
C PRO A 180 -4.24 24.80 7.87
N GLU A 181 -5.29 25.62 8.00
CA GLU A 181 -5.10 27.07 7.95
C GLU A 181 -4.13 27.47 9.07
N ALA A 182 -3.09 28.22 8.72
CA ALA A 182 -2.24 28.82 9.75
C ALA A 182 -3.11 29.79 10.56
N ASP A 183 -3.48 29.40 11.78
CA ASP A 183 -4.14 30.27 12.75
C ASP A 183 -3.34 31.59 12.84
N ASN A 184 -3.92 32.69 12.32
CA ASN A 184 -3.39 34.05 12.42
C ASN A 184 -3.78 34.70 13.75
#